data_AF-A0AA95RK93-F1
#
_entry.id   AF-A0AA95RK93-F1
#
_cell.length_a   1.000
_cell.length_b   1.000
_cell.length_c   1.000
_cell.angle_alpha   90.00
_cell.angle_beta   90.00
_cell.angle_gamma   90.00
#
_symmetry.space_group_name_H-M   'P 1'
#
loop_
_entity.id
_entity.type
_entity.pdbx_description
1 polymer ?
#
loop_
_entity_poly.entity_id
_entity_poly.type
_entity_poly.pdbx_seq_one_letter_code
_entity_poly.pdbx_strand_id
1 'polypeptide(L)' 'MWVITVYSKENTSMFEFDTEKDAREAFKYIEGCKILSEIVYFNDYFVA' A
#
# COMPACT_ATOMS: atom_id res chain seq x y z
N MET A 1 -4.64 -2.33 -6.22
CA MET A 1 -3.44 -1.53 -5.88
C MET A 1 -3.10 -1.82 -4.43
N TRP A 2 -1.82 -1.85 -4.10
CA TRP A 2 -1.34 -2.15 -2.75
C TRP A 2 -0.53 -0.98 -2.23
N VAL A 3 -0.70 -0.65 -0.96
CA VAL A 3 0.02 0.46 -0.32
C VAL A 3 0.71 -0.04 0.94
N ILE A 4 1.97 0.34 1.11
CA ILE A 4 2.69 0.19 2.37
C ILE A 4 2.82 1.56 3.01
N THR A 5 2.21 1.72 4.18
CA THR A 5 2.34 2.92 5.00
C THR A 5 3.36 2.65 6.08
N VAL A 6 4.40 3.47 6.15
CA VAL A 6 5.46 3.39 7.16
C VAL A 6 5.38 4.60 8.07
N TYR A 7 5.17 4.34 9.34
CA TYR A 7 5.20 5.33 10.41
C TYR A 7 6.60 5.38 11.01
N SER A 8 7.21 6.56 10.92
CA SER A 8 8.36 6.94 11.70
C SER A 8 7.96 8.12 12.56
N LYS A 9 8.51 8.22 13.78
CA LYS A 9 8.17 9.21 14.83
C LYS A 9 7.42 10.47 14.34
N GLU A 10 8.04 11.25 13.45
CA GLU A 10 7.52 12.53 12.97
C GLU A 10 7.07 12.50 11.50
N ASN A 11 7.26 11.38 10.78
CA ASN A 11 6.99 11.28 9.35
C ASN A 11 6.25 10.00 8.98
N THR A 12 5.24 10.16 8.14
CA THR A 12 4.54 9.04 7.49
C THR A 12 4.95 9.00 6.03
N SER A 13 5.42 7.85 5.57
CA SER A 13 5.73 7.59 4.16
C SER A 13 4.77 6.54 3.60
N MET A 14 4.37 6.69 2.34
CA MET A 14 3.52 5.73 1.65
C MET A 14 4.19 5.28 0.35
N PHE A 15 4.14 3.99 0.09
CA PHE A 15 4.69 3.35 -1.11
C PHE A 15 3.57 2.59 -1.82
N GLU A 16 3.37 2.87 -3.10
CA GLU A 16 2.31 2.28 -3.92
C GLU A 16 2.87 1.20 -4.84
N PHE A 17 2.09 0.13 -5.02
CA PHE A 17 2.44 -1.03 -5.84
C PHE A 17 1.22 -1.52 -6.61
N ASP A 18 1.44 -2.00 -7.83
CA ASP A 18 0.37 -2.53 -8.66
C ASP A 18 -0.09 -3.92 -8.19
N THR A 19 0.87 -4.77 -7.81
CA THR A 19 0.63 -6.17 -7.45
C THR A 19 0.87 -6.45 -5.97
N GLU A 20 0.15 -7.44 -5.42
CA GLU A 20 0.36 -7.91 -4.04
C GLU A 20 1.78 -8.43 -3.85
N LYS A 21 2.30 -9.14 -4.86
CA LYS A 21 3.61 -9.78 -4.82
C LYS A 21 4.70 -8.75 -4.61
N ASP A 22 4.72 -7.69 -5.41
CA ASP A 22 5.76 -6.64 -5.33
C ASP A 22 5.69 -5.92 -3.99
N ALA A 23 4.48 -5.62 -3.50
CA ALA A 23 4.28 -5.03 -2.19
C ALA A 23 4.81 -5.96 -1.08
N ARG A 24 4.51 -7.26 -1.12
CA ARG A 24 4.98 -8.22 -0.11
C ARG A 24 6.49 -8.44 -0.16
N GLU A 25 7.10 -8.37 -1.34
CA GLU A 25 8.56 -8.43 -1.47
C GLU A 25 9.19 -7.19 -0.84
N ALA A 26 8.73 -5.98 -1.18
CA ALA A 26 9.20 -4.73 -0.56
C ALA A 26 8.97 -4.71 0.95
N PHE A 27 7.81 -5.19 1.42
CA PHE A 27 7.45 -5.22 2.84
C PHE A 27 8.46 -5.99 3.69
N LYS A 28 9.16 -7.00 3.15
CA LYS A 28 10.17 -7.76 3.91
C LYS A 28 11.40 -6.91 4.25
N TYR A 29 11.76 -5.98 3.38
CA TYR A 29 12.99 -5.20 3.48
C TYR A 29 12.79 -3.81 4.12
N ILE A 30 11.57 -3.28 4.10
CA ILE A 30 11.24 -2.00 4.74
C ILE A 30 11.31 -2.16 6.26
N GLU A 31 12.04 -1.32 6.97
CA GLU A 31 12.12 -1.38 8.44
C GLU A 31 11.14 -0.39 9.11
N GLY A 32 10.90 -0.58 10.41
CA GLY A 32 10.04 0.29 11.22
C GLY A 32 8.58 -0.17 11.35
N CYS A 33 7.72 0.73 11.84
CA CYS A 33 6.29 0.46 12.04
C CYS A 33 5.57 0.61 10.70
N LYS A 34 5.21 -0.51 10.09
CA LYS A 34 4.64 -0.55 8.72
C LYS A 34 3.34 -1.34 8.67
N ILE A 35 2.44 -0.90 7.80
CA ILE A 35 1.15 -1.53 7.53
C ILE A 35 1.05 -1.76 6.03
N LEU A 36 0.63 -2.96 5.63
CA LEU A 36 0.31 -3.30 4.24
C LEU A 36 -1.22 -3.26 4.08
N SER A 37 -1.70 -2.54 3.08
CA SER A 37 -3.13 -2.38 2.79
C SER A 37 -3.42 -2.64 1.33
N GLU A 38 -4.51 -3.35 1.06
CA GLU A 38 -5.08 -3.47 -0.28
C GLU A 38 -6.04 -2.30 -0.52
N ILE A 39 -5.87 -1.61 -1.64
CA ILE A 39 -6.77 -0.57 -2.10
C ILE A 39 -7.68 -1.15 -3.17
N VAL A 40 -8.95 -1.28 -2.82
CA VAL A 40 -10.02 -1.75 -3.68
C VAL A 40 -10.82 -0.54 -4.13
N TYR A 41 -10.63 -0.13 -5.39
CA TYR A 41 -11.46 0.90 -6.01
C TYR A 41 -12.77 0.28 -6.47
N PHE A 42 -13.86 0.66 -5.82
CA PHE A 42 -15.19 0.38 -6.33
C PHE A 42 -15.51 1.37 -7.45
N ASN A 43 -15.23 0.99 -8.70
CA ASN A 43 -15.75 1.71 -9.85
C ASN A 43 -17.16 1.19 -10.13
N ASP A 44 -18.16 1.88 -9.62
CA ASP A 44 -19.52 1.78 -10.15
C ASP A 44 -19.43 2.32 -11.58
N TYR A 45 -19.35 1.42 -12.57
CA TYR A 45 -19.58 1.81 -13.94
C TYR A 45 -21.03 2.26 -14.00
N PHE A 46 -21.26 3.57 -13.97
CA PHE A 46 -22.55 4.14 -14.33
C PHE A 46 -22.84 3.70 -15.76
N VAL A 47 -23.66 2.67 -15.90
CA VAL A 47 -24.26 2.28 -17.18
C VAL A 47 -25.36 3.30 -17.41
N ALA A 48 -25.05 4.36 -18.16
CA ALA A 48 -26.03 5.28 -18.70
C ALA A 48 -26.67 4.68 -19.97
#